data_AF-A0A7X4B104-F1
#
_entry.id   AF-A0A7X4B104-F1
#
_cell.length_a   1.000
_cell.length_b   1.000
_cell.length_c   1.000
_cell.angle_alpha   90.00
_cell.angle_beta   90.00
_cell.angle_gamma   90.00
#
_symmetry.space_group_name_H-M   'P 1'
#
loop_
_entity.id
_entity.type
_entity.pdbx_description
1 polymer ?
#
loop_
_entity_poly.entity_id
_entity_poly.type
_entity_poly.pdbx_seq_one_letter_code
_entity_poly.pdbx_strand_id
1 'polypeptide(L)'
;MFQRLLIIALFIVVAILLVRSIANWFNRGGWIGRGHSEIKGSWAVVEPLGRLGKAAENTLKSSLKLEGEEDLQKVAVLFDVAHRTVQSLPLDAAELRILADGASEPIRAVLYRDEALYAPGWLLFAADRVQDVHPDMYAYEVKRLTLTTYREVFPSDGETVLPPERTLAPVAYGTPPPVGDQYGHLGSLGAEYTRDAVYVSLLECPAEALPDEAMAPLLQLLFKTEDEPVPDGETTVDELLARYGDRLYAAAVHSMNRSESSAPAGSSASDGQPEPAGPGGPNGPPRPGAYSPALFRLIGAWPRSSAEPLFRAALESGWNDCARFLPESGWARDLKAVFQDSPYGAPA
;
A
#
# COMPACT_ATOMS: atom_id res chain seq x y z
N MET A 1 33.18 -24.10 58.13
CA MET A 1 32.26 -22.98 57.80
C MET A 1 32.97 -21.75 57.24
N PHE A 2 34.13 -21.35 57.79
CA PHE A 2 34.86 -20.13 57.36
C PHE A 2 35.26 -20.10 55.87
N GLN A 3 35.63 -21.25 55.29
CA GLN A 3 36.07 -21.35 53.89
C GLN A 3 34.94 -21.10 52.87
N ARG A 4 33.69 -21.44 53.21
CA ARG A 4 32.53 -21.20 52.33
C ARG A 4 32.12 -19.72 52.33
N LEU A 5 32.25 -19.03 53.47
CA LEU A 5 32.01 -17.59 53.57
C LEU A 5 33.05 -16.78 52.78
N LEU A 6 34.31 -17.24 52.75
CA LEU A 6 35.38 -16.57 52.02
C LEU A 6 35.19 -16.65 50.49
N ILE A 7 34.68 -17.78 49.99
CA ILE A 7 34.37 -17.95 48.55
C ILE A 7 33.17 -17.07 48.14
N ILE A 8 32.13 -17.00 48.97
CA ILE A 8 30.96 -16.14 48.69
C ILE A 8 31.36 -14.67 48.70
N ALA A 9 32.18 -14.24 49.66
CA ALA A 9 32.70 -12.88 49.72
C ALA A 9 33.55 -12.53 48.49
N LEU A 10 34.40 -13.46 48.03
CA LEU A 10 35.19 -13.27 46.82
C LEU A 10 34.28 -13.11 45.58
N PHE A 11 33.23 -13.91 45.47
CA PHE A 11 32.30 -13.86 44.34
C PHE A 11 31.53 -12.53 44.30
N ILE A 12 31.12 -12.01 45.46
CA ILE A 12 30.46 -10.70 45.57
C ILE A 12 31.40 -9.57 45.17
N VAL A 13 32.67 -9.61 45.61
CA VAL A 13 33.67 -8.60 45.25
C VAL A 13 33.95 -8.62 43.74
N VAL A 14 34.07 -9.81 43.14
CA VAL A 14 34.25 -9.96 41.68
C VAL A 14 33.02 -9.44 40.94
N ALA A 15 31.80 -9.76 41.37
CA ALA A 15 30.57 -9.28 40.74
C ALA A 15 30.44 -7.74 40.81
N ILE A 16 30.77 -7.13 41.96
CA ILE A 16 30.77 -5.67 42.11
C ILE A 16 31.82 -5.02 41.21
N LEU A 17 33.02 -5.58 41.11
CA LEU A 17 34.06 -5.07 40.20
C LEU A 17 33.65 -5.21 38.73
N LEU A 18 32.92 -6.27 38.37
CA LEU A 18 32.45 -6.53 37.01
C LEU A 18 31.33 -5.54 36.62
N VAL A 19 30.36 -5.31 37.51
CA VAL A 19 29.31 -4.28 37.32
C VAL A 19 29.93 -2.89 37.22
N ARG A 20 30.96 -2.59 38.04
CA ARG A 20 31.64 -1.29 38.03
C ARG A 20 32.49 -1.09 36.78
N SER A 21 33.10 -2.15 36.23
CA SER A 21 33.78 -2.09 34.93
C SER A 21 32.81 -1.89 33.78
N ILE A 22 31.66 -2.57 33.79
CA ILE A 22 30.62 -2.40 32.76
C ILE A 22 30.03 -0.98 32.82
N ALA A 23 29.71 -0.48 34.02
CA ALA A 23 29.21 0.89 34.19
C ALA A 23 30.26 1.95 33.79
N ASN A 24 31.54 1.73 34.10
CA ASN A 24 32.64 2.60 33.65
C ASN A 24 32.86 2.52 32.14
N TRP A 25 32.54 1.41 31.49
CA TRP A 25 32.61 1.24 30.04
C TRP A 25 31.49 2.04 29.34
N PHE A 26 30.26 1.99 29.86
CA PHE A 26 29.16 2.83 29.38
C PHE A 26 29.41 4.32 29.62
N ASN A 27 30.00 4.71 30.76
CA ASN A 27 30.24 6.12 31.10
C ASN A 27 31.54 6.72 30.50
N ARG A 28 32.40 5.93 29.85
CA ARG A 28 33.63 6.41 29.17
C ARG A 28 33.53 6.48 27.64
N GLY A 29 32.35 6.26 27.06
CA GLY A 29 32.09 6.33 25.61
C GLY A 29 32.13 7.74 24.98
N GLY A 30 32.62 8.76 25.68
CA GLY A 30 32.97 10.04 25.08
C GLY A 30 34.34 9.97 24.41
N TRP A 31 34.40 9.58 23.14
CA TRP A 31 35.65 9.60 22.37
C TRP A 31 35.74 10.86 21.51
N ILE A 32 36.38 11.88 22.09
CA ILE A 32 37.08 12.92 21.35
C ILE A 32 38.50 12.42 21.08
N GLY A 33 38.91 12.39 19.81
CA GLY A 33 40.26 12.79 19.41
C GLY A 33 41.25 11.74 18.89
N ARG A 34 41.65 11.95 17.62
CA ARG A 34 42.98 11.72 17.00
C ARG A 34 43.57 10.30 16.97
N GLY A 35 43.65 9.77 15.74
CA GLY A 35 44.87 9.23 15.15
C GLY A 35 45.45 7.97 15.78
N HIS A 36 45.10 6.80 15.23
CA HIS A 36 46.07 5.83 14.72
C HIS A 36 45.35 4.72 13.94
N SER A 37 46.01 4.28 12.88
CA SER A 37 45.61 3.29 11.91
C SER A 37 45.49 1.88 12.47
N GLU A 38 44.40 1.22 12.03
CA GLU A 38 44.23 -0.21 11.73
C GLU A 38 44.51 -1.27 12.81
N ILE A 39 43.43 -1.90 13.26
CA ILE A 39 43.29 -3.36 13.18
C ILE A 39 41.93 -3.66 12.53
N LYS A 40 41.93 -4.05 11.24
CA LYS A 40 40.78 -4.55 10.49
C LYS A 40 40.44 -5.96 10.97
N GLY A 41 39.52 -6.08 11.91
CA GLY A 41 38.65 -7.25 12.06
C GLY A 41 37.24 -6.81 11.64
N SER A 42 36.67 -7.45 10.64
CA SER A 42 35.39 -7.08 9.99
C SER A 42 34.15 -7.36 10.87
N TRP A 43 34.12 -6.80 12.08
CA TRP A 43 32.87 -6.60 12.82
C TRP A 43 32.33 -5.26 12.37
N ALA A 44 31.42 -5.26 11.38
CA ALA A 44 30.66 -4.06 11.08
C ALA A 44 29.85 -3.72 12.34
N VAL A 45 30.25 -2.66 13.05
CA VAL A 45 29.48 -2.13 14.17
C VAL A 45 28.19 -1.59 13.55
N VAL A 46 27.09 -2.30 13.73
CA VAL A 46 25.76 -1.82 13.33
C VAL A 46 25.40 -0.70 14.31
N GLU A 47 25.19 0.51 13.78
CA GLU A 47 24.74 1.63 14.60
C GLU A 47 23.31 1.35 15.10
N PRO A 48 22.99 1.65 16.37
CA PRO A 48 21.65 1.42 16.91
C PRO A 48 20.59 2.20 16.12
N LEU A 49 19.41 1.61 15.95
CA LEU A 49 18.32 2.21 15.19
C LEU A 49 17.78 3.49 15.83
N GLY A 50 17.35 4.44 14.99
CA GLY A 50 16.63 5.64 15.40
C GLY A 50 17.49 6.72 16.03
N ARG A 51 18.82 6.64 15.92
CA ARG A 51 19.72 7.76 16.27
C ARG A 51 19.85 8.73 15.10
N LEU A 52 18.79 9.49 14.87
CA LEU A 52 18.81 10.54 13.87
C LEU A 52 19.57 11.77 14.38
N GLY A 53 20.12 12.57 13.47
CA GLY A 53 20.70 13.86 13.84
C GLY A 53 19.62 14.82 14.36
N LYS A 54 19.95 15.73 15.29
CA LYS A 54 19.01 16.72 15.85
C LYS A 54 18.18 17.48 14.81
N ALA A 55 18.76 17.77 13.64
CA ALA A 55 18.04 18.43 12.55
C ALA A 55 16.88 17.56 12.03
N ALA A 56 17.14 16.28 11.79
CA ALA A 56 16.13 15.30 11.36
C ALA A 56 15.05 15.09 12.44
N GLU A 57 15.43 14.96 13.71
CA GLU A 57 14.47 14.85 14.82
C GLU A 57 13.56 16.08 14.91
N ASN A 58 14.11 17.30 14.75
CA ASN A 58 13.32 18.52 14.76
C ASN A 58 12.37 18.59 13.56
N THR A 59 12.80 18.16 12.37
CA THR A 59 11.93 18.06 11.19
C THR A 59 10.79 17.08 11.43
N LEU A 60 11.09 15.86 11.91
CA LEU A 60 10.06 14.88 12.28
C LEU A 60 9.05 15.46 13.27
N LYS A 61 9.56 16.04 14.36
CA LYS A 61 8.74 16.61 15.43
C LYS A 61 7.81 17.71 14.92
N SER A 62 8.33 18.61 14.09
CA SER A 62 7.58 19.77 13.60
C SER A 62 6.62 19.43 12.46
N SER A 63 7.08 18.70 11.44
CA SER A 63 6.27 18.35 10.27
C SER A 63 5.16 17.35 10.62
N LEU A 64 5.45 16.35 11.46
CA LEU A 64 4.48 15.34 11.88
C LEU A 64 3.74 15.70 13.18
N LYS A 65 4.05 16.85 13.79
CA LYS A 65 3.44 17.34 15.05
C LYS A 65 3.45 16.27 16.16
N LEU A 66 4.61 15.64 16.38
CA LEU A 66 4.79 14.62 17.42
C LEU A 66 5.14 15.30 18.75
N GLU A 67 4.21 15.31 19.70
CA GLU A 67 4.43 15.99 20.99
C GLU A 67 5.23 15.14 21.98
N GLY A 68 5.05 13.82 21.95
CA GLY A 68 5.71 12.86 22.84
C GLY A 68 7.07 12.38 22.32
N GLU A 69 8.05 12.27 23.22
CA GLU A 69 9.37 11.69 22.90
C GLU A 69 9.28 10.22 22.47
N GLU A 70 8.32 9.47 23.02
CA GLU A 70 8.10 8.07 22.68
C GLU A 70 7.64 7.90 21.22
N ASP A 71 6.66 8.70 20.78
CA ASP A 71 6.12 8.63 19.42
C ASP A 71 7.13 9.13 18.39
N LEU A 72 7.88 10.19 18.74
CA LEU A 72 9.04 10.63 17.96
C LEU A 72 10.05 9.50 17.78
N GLN A 73 10.41 8.78 18.85
CA GLN A 73 11.37 7.69 18.76
C GLN A 73 10.85 6.53 17.91
N LYS A 74 9.58 6.15 18.06
CA LYS A 74 8.95 5.10 17.25
C LYS A 74 9.01 5.42 15.76
N VAL A 75 8.62 6.64 15.37
CA VAL A 75 8.66 7.08 13.97
C VAL A 75 10.10 7.22 13.47
N ALA A 76 11.01 7.76 14.29
CA ALA A 76 12.42 7.92 13.93
C ALA A 76 13.11 6.59 13.64
N VAL A 77 12.83 5.54 14.41
CA VAL A 77 13.33 4.19 14.17
C VAL A 77 12.85 3.66 12.82
N LEU A 78 11.57 3.82 12.50
CA LEU A 78 11.00 3.35 11.23
C LEU A 78 11.57 4.10 10.02
N PHE A 79 11.78 5.41 10.17
CA PHE A 79 12.43 6.25 9.17
C PHE A 79 13.89 5.83 8.93
N ASP A 80 14.65 5.56 9.99
CA ASP A 80 16.04 5.06 9.90
C ASP A 80 16.09 3.68 9.22
N VAL A 81 15.18 2.76 9.56
CA VAL A 81 15.09 1.45 8.90
C VAL A 81 14.78 1.59 7.41
N ALA A 82 13.83 2.44 7.05
CA ALA A 82 13.51 2.71 5.64
C ALA A 82 14.73 3.28 4.89
N HIS A 83 15.39 4.29 5.46
CA HIS A 83 16.59 4.90 4.90
C HIS A 83 17.72 3.90 4.68
N ARG A 84 18.04 3.10 5.71
CA ARG A 84 19.07 2.07 5.61
C ARG A 84 18.70 0.98 4.60
N THR A 85 17.41 0.65 4.47
CA THR A 85 16.94 -0.28 3.44
C THR A 85 17.18 0.29 2.03
N VAL A 86 16.84 1.57 1.79
CA VAL A 86 17.08 2.23 0.49
C VAL A 86 18.57 2.30 0.17
N GLN A 87 19.40 2.68 1.14
CA GLN A 87 20.85 2.84 0.98
C GLN A 87 21.63 1.51 1.07
N SER A 88 20.95 0.37 1.22
CA SER A 88 21.58 -0.94 1.43
C SER A 88 22.59 -0.97 2.59
N LEU A 89 22.29 -0.23 3.65
CA LEU A 89 23.10 -0.14 4.86
C LEU A 89 22.79 -1.32 5.80
N PRO A 90 23.76 -1.73 6.64
CA PRO A 90 23.58 -2.88 7.52
C PRO A 90 22.51 -2.62 8.59
N LEU A 91 21.69 -3.65 8.82
CA LEU A 91 20.60 -3.69 9.78
C LEU A 91 20.69 -4.98 10.62
N ASP A 92 20.39 -4.89 11.91
CA ASP A 92 20.34 -6.06 12.79
C ASP A 92 19.00 -6.81 12.60
N ALA A 93 19.08 -8.07 12.17
CA ALA A 93 17.92 -8.91 11.94
C ALA A 93 17.07 -9.15 13.20
N ALA A 94 17.68 -9.18 14.39
CA ALA A 94 16.96 -9.35 15.64
C ALA A 94 16.15 -8.09 16.00
N GLU A 95 16.74 -6.90 15.84
CA GLU A 95 16.05 -5.63 16.05
C GLU A 95 14.90 -5.44 15.06
N LEU A 96 15.11 -5.78 13.78
CA LEU A 96 14.07 -5.73 12.75
C LEU A 96 12.90 -6.65 13.06
N ARG A 97 13.17 -7.86 13.57
CA ARG A 97 12.11 -8.81 13.94
C ARG A 97 11.26 -8.28 15.08
N ILE A 98 11.89 -7.75 16.13
CA ILE A 98 11.18 -7.15 17.28
C ILE A 98 10.32 -5.96 16.81
N LEU A 99 10.86 -5.14 15.91
CA LEU A 99 10.14 -4.01 15.35
C LEU A 99 8.93 -4.46 14.50
N ALA A 100 9.12 -5.45 13.65
CA ALA A 100 8.07 -6.02 12.80
C ALA A 100 6.95 -6.70 13.60
N ASP A 101 7.26 -7.30 14.75
CA ASP A 101 6.26 -7.88 15.65
C ASP A 101 5.29 -6.83 16.21
N GLY A 102 5.72 -5.56 16.26
CA GLY A 102 4.88 -4.42 16.62
C GLY A 102 3.93 -3.95 15.51
N ALA A 103 4.04 -4.45 14.28
CA ALA A 103 3.17 -4.07 13.17
C ALA A 103 1.86 -4.86 13.15
N SER A 104 0.79 -4.20 12.68
CA SER A 104 -0.48 -4.87 12.37
C SER A 104 -0.30 -5.92 11.28
N GLU A 105 -1.20 -6.91 11.22
CA GLU A 105 -1.12 -7.98 10.20
C GLU A 105 -1.08 -7.45 8.76
N PRO A 106 -1.91 -6.46 8.35
CA PRO A 106 -1.83 -5.89 7.00
C PRO A 106 -0.48 -5.24 6.68
N ILE A 107 0.12 -4.54 7.65
CA ILE A 107 1.41 -3.87 7.48
C ILE A 107 2.53 -4.92 7.42
N ARG A 108 2.49 -5.93 8.29
CA ARG A 108 3.47 -7.02 8.32
C ARG A 108 3.54 -7.76 6.98
N ALA A 109 2.40 -7.91 6.31
CA ALA A 109 2.32 -8.53 4.98
C ALA A 109 3.05 -7.74 3.88
N VAL A 110 3.39 -6.46 4.10
CA VAL A 110 4.07 -5.60 3.13
C VAL A 110 5.44 -5.08 3.61
N LEU A 111 5.90 -5.43 4.82
CA LEU A 111 7.25 -5.08 5.31
C LEU A 111 8.36 -5.75 4.47
N TYR A 112 8.03 -6.90 3.89
CA TYR A 112 8.93 -7.69 3.07
C TYR A 112 8.33 -7.87 1.68
N ARG A 113 9.19 -7.86 0.66
CA ARG A 113 8.84 -8.17 -0.73
C ARG A 113 9.83 -9.19 -1.25
N ASP A 114 9.33 -10.33 -1.73
CA ASP A 114 10.17 -11.46 -2.20
C ASP A 114 11.24 -11.85 -1.17
N GLU A 115 10.84 -11.91 0.10
CA GLU A 115 11.71 -12.21 1.26
C GLU A 115 12.79 -11.14 1.57
N ALA A 116 12.86 -10.05 0.80
CA ALA A 116 13.74 -8.90 1.04
C ALA A 116 13.03 -7.77 1.79
N LEU A 117 13.80 -6.94 2.50
CA LEU A 117 13.27 -5.75 3.17
C LEU A 117 12.71 -4.76 2.15
N TYR A 118 11.53 -4.22 2.44
CA TYR A 118 10.85 -3.30 1.54
C TYR A 118 10.64 -1.95 2.23
N ALA A 119 11.43 -0.94 1.84
CA ALA A 119 11.40 0.38 2.46
C ALA A 119 10.00 1.04 2.49
N PRO A 120 9.18 0.96 1.42
CA PRO A 120 7.79 1.46 1.47
C PRO A 120 6.91 0.77 2.52
N GLY A 121 7.16 -0.50 2.84
CA GLY A 121 6.46 -1.19 3.92
C GLY A 121 6.75 -0.58 5.29
N TRP A 122 8.00 -0.23 5.56
CA TRP A 122 8.41 0.47 6.78
C TRP A 122 7.85 1.90 6.87
N LEU A 123 7.75 2.59 5.74
CA LEU A 123 7.12 3.92 5.67
C LEU A 123 5.61 3.86 5.86
N LEU A 124 4.95 2.81 5.36
CA LEU A 124 3.55 2.54 5.70
C LEU A 124 3.38 2.30 7.20
N PHE A 125 4.32 1.57 7.82
CA PHE A 125 4.30 1.37 9.25
C PHE A 125 4.51 2.68 10.02
N ALA A 126 5.38 3.56 9.53
CA ALA A 126 5.54 4.89 10.10
C ALA A 126 4.24 5.72 9.98
N ALA A 127 3.58 5.67 8.83
CA ALA A 127 2.32 6.38 8.60
C ALA A 127 1.21 5.87 9.54
N ASP A 128 1.14 4.57 9.81
CA ASP A 128 0.25 3.97 10.82
C ASP A 128 0.49 4.54 12.22
N ARG A 129 1.76 4.70 12.62
CA ARG A 129 2.11 5.35 13.89
C ARG A 129 1.79 6.83 13.94
N VAL A 130 1.91 7.53 12.82
CA VAL A 130 1.48 8.93 12.73
C VAL A 130 -0.05 9.02 12.79
N GLN A 131 -0.77 8.07 12.22
CA GLN A 131 -2.24 8.00 12.28
C GLN A 131 -2.74 7.78 13.72
N ASP A 132 -2.04 6.98 14.53
CA ASP A 132 -2.33 6.80 15.96
C ASP A 132 -2.30 8.14 16.72
N VAL A 133 -1.40 9.06 16.34
CA VAL A 133 -1.26 10.40 16.93
C VAL A 133 -2.29 11.38 16.37
N HIS A 134 -2.68 11.22 15.10
CA HIS A 134 -3.63 12.09 14.39
C HIS A 134 -4.86 11.32 13.92
N PRO A 135 -5.70 10.76 14.82
CA PRO A 135 -6.86 9.95 14.43
C PRO A 135 -7.91 10.74 13.62
N ASP A 136 -7.92 12.07 13.74
CA ASP A 136 -8.83 12.96 13.03
C ASP A 136 -8.37 13.26 11.58
N MET A 137 -7.12 12.94 11.25
CA MET A 137 -6.58 13.19 9.91
C MET A 137 -6.97 12.06 8.96
N TYR A 138 -7.37 12.42 7.75
CA TYR A 138 -7.67 11.45 6.71
C TYR A 138 -6.42 10.62 6.33
N ALA A 139 -6.57 9.32 6.14
CA ALA A 139 -5.46 8.38 5.97
C ALA A 139 -4.52 8.74 4.79
N TYR A 140 -5.06 9.24 3.68
CA TYR A 140 -4.27 9.73 2.56
C TYR A 140 -3.35 10.89 2.98
N GLU A 141 -3.87 11.84 3.75
CA GLU A 141 -3.15 13.02 4.20
C GLU A 141 -2.03 12.65 5.18
N VAL A 142 -2.27 11.68 6.08
CA VAL A 142 -1.23 11.14 6.97
C VAL A 142 -0.10 10.49 6.16
N LYS A 143 -0.43 9.67 5.16
CA LYS A 143 0.55 9.03 4.28
C LYS A 143 1.34 10.06 3.47
N ARG A 144 0.66 11.06 2.91
CA ARG A 144 1.30 12.17 2.18
C ARG A 144 2.28 12.91 3.09
N LEU A 145 1.83 13.34 4.26
CA LEU A 145 2.65 14.07 5.22
C LEU A 145 3.86 13.26 5.69
N THR A 146 3.66 11.97 5.96
CA THR A 146 4.73 11.04 6.36
C THR A 146 5.79 10.95 5.29
N LEU A 147 5.40 10.74 4.02
CA LEU A 147 6.35 10.58 2.93
C LEU A 147 7.04 11.90 2.54
N THR A 148 6.32 13.03 2.57
CA THR A 148 6.93 14.36 2.41
C THR A 148 8.00 14.60 3.47
N THR A 149 7.68 14.30 4.74
CA THR A 149 8.64 14.46 5.83
C THR A 149 9.84 13.52 5.67
N TYR A 150 9.62 12.28 5.23
CA TYR A 150 10.71 11.34 4.95
C TYR A 150 11.69 11.88 3.91
N ARG A 151 11.17 12.46 2.81
CA ARG A 151 11.99 13.06 1.76
C ARG A 151 12.72 14.31 2.23
N GLU A 152 12.16 15.08 3.16
CA GLU A 152 12.84 16.21 3.79
C GLU A 152 14.00 15.76 4.70
N VAL A 153 13.80 14.67 5.46
CA VAL A 153 14.81 14.11 6.36
C VAL A 153 15.93 13.42 5.58
N PHE A 154 15.60 12.68 4.52
CA PHE A 154 16.54 11.92 3.70
C PHE A 154 16.41 12.26 2.21
N PRO A 155 16.87 13.45 1.77
CA PRO A 155 16.74 13.89 0.38
C PRO A 155 17.54 13.01 -0.61
N SER A 156 18.50 12.22 -0.15
CA SER A 156 19.31 11.30 -0.97
C SER A 156 18.57 10.02 -1.38
N ASP A 157 17.42 9.72 -0.79
CA ASP A 157 16.74 8.43 -0.95
C ASP A 157 15.84 8.37 -2.20
N GLY A 158 15.81 9.45 -2.97
CA GLY A 158 15.05 9.54 -4.22
C GLY A 158 13.54 9.48 -4.02
N GLU A 159 12.81 9.19 -5.10
CA GLU A 159 11.35 9.14 -5.11
C GLU A 159 10.81 7.81 -4.59
N THR A 160 11.08 7.50 -3.32
CA THR A 160 10.39 6.40 -2.64
C THR A 160 8.89 6.71 -2.63
N VAL A 161 8.05 5.75 -3.04
CA VAL A 161 6.58 5.84 -3.06
C VAL A 161 5.96 4.65 -2.32
N LEU A 162 4.78 4.87 -1.74
CA LEU A 162 4.01 3.83 -1.06
C LEU A 162 3.32 2.92 -2.09
N PRO A 163 3.10 1.63 -1.77
CA PRO A 163 2.28 0.78 -2.61
C PRO A 163 0.80 1.22 -2.57
N PRO A 164 0.02 0.96 -3.63
CA PRO A 164 -1.40 1.31 -3.67
C PRO A 164 -2.22 0.53 -2.63
N GLU A 165 -3.36 1.11 -2.24
CA GLU A 165 -4.33 0.46 -1.39
C GLU A 165 -5.04 -0.68 -2.13
N ARG A 166 -5.44 -1.72 -1.37
CA ARG A 166 -6.26 -2.81 -1.93
C ARG A 166 -7.70 -2.40 -2.23
N THR A 167 -8.20 -1.42 -1.47
CA THR A 167 -9.57 -0.93 -1.55
C THR A 167 -9.60 0.52 -2.02
N LEU A 168 -10.66 0.86 -2.74
CA LEU A 168 -10.93 2.23 -3.14
C LEU A 168 -11.24 3.09 -1.92
N ALA A 169 -10.78 4.34 -1.90
CA ALA A 169 -11.13 5.29 -0.87
C ALA A 169 -12.66 5.45 -0.82
N PRO A 170 -13.24 5.69 0.36
CA PRO A 170 -14.69 5.79 0.50
C PRO A 170 -15.29 6.87 -0.42
N VAL A 171 -16.21 6.46 -1.29
CA VAL A 171 -17.01 7.35 -2.14
C VAL A 171 -18.46 7.25 -1.72
N ALA A 172 -19.17 8.37 -1.65
CA ALA A 172 -20.61 8.37 -1.39
C ALA A 172 -21.38 7.90 -2.63
N TYR A 173 -22.27 6.92 -2.45
CA TYR A 173 -23.12 6.41 -3.53
C TYR A 173 -24.48 5.97 -2.98
N GLY A 174 -25.49 5.98 -3.85
CA GLY A 174 -26.82 5.44 -3.53
C GLY A 174 -26.82 3.92 -3.49
N THR A 175 -27.95 3.32 -3.12
CA THR A 175 -28.12 1.87 -3.19
C THR A 175 -28.00 1.40 -4.64
N PRO A 176 -27.11 0.42 -4.95
CA PRO A 176 -27.03 -0.13 -6.29
C PRO A 176 -28.33 -0.87 -6.64
N PRO A 177 -28.72 -0.94 -7.92
CA PRO A 177 -29.87 -1.72 -8.35
C PRO A 177 -29.78 -3.20 -7.92
N PRO A 178 -30.89 -3.86 -7.57
CA PRO A 178 -30.88 -5.28 -7.26
C PRO A 178 -30.57 -6.10 -8.51
N VAL A 179 -29.92 -7.25 -8.32
CA VAL A 179 -29.67 -8.18 -9.43
C VAL A 179 -30.95 -8.95 -9.75
N GLY A 180 -31.33 -8.96 -11.02
CA GLY A 180 -32.48 -9.71 -11.52
C GLY A 180 -32.12 -11.17 -11.72
N ASP A 181 -33.05 -12.07 -11.42
CA ASP A 181 -32.82 -13.52 -11.44
C ASP A 181 -32.29 -14.01 -12.80
N GLN A 182 -32.79 -13.46 -13.92
CA GLN A 182 -32.34 -13.84 -15.27
C GLN A 182 -30.94 -13.33 -15.66
N TYR A 183 -30.33 -12.43 -14.88
CA TYR A 183 -29.02 -11.84 -15.19
C TYR A 183 -27.91 -12.36 -14.26
N GLY A 184 -28.27 -13.00 -13.14
CA GLY A 184 -27.30 -13.41 -12.12
C GLY A 184 -26.19 -14.32 -12.64
N HIS A 185 -26.47 -15.14 -13.66
CA HIS A 185 -25.47 -16.03 -14.26
C HIS A 185 -24.41 -15.30 -15.10
N LEU A 186 -24.71 -14.09 -15.61
CA LEU A 186 -23.79 -13.36 -16.50
C LEU A 186 -22.43 -13.10 -15.85
N GLY A 187 -22.41 -12.75 -14.56
CA GLY A 187 -21.16 -12.51 -13.82
C GLY A 187 -20.31 -13.77 -13.59
N SER A 188 -20.87 -14.96 -13.82
CA SER A 188 -20.16 -16.23 -13.79
C SER A 188 -19.56 -16.62 -15.13
N LEU A 189 -20.03 -16.03 -16.23
CA LEU A 189 -19.53 -16.29 -17.56
C LEU A 189 -18.06 -15.84 -17.67
N GLY A 190 -17.28 -16.59 -18.46
CA GLY A 190 -15.93 -16.24 -18.88
C GLY A 190 -15.94 -15.82 -20.34
N ALA A 191 -14.91 -16.20 -21.10
CA ALA A 191 -14.78 -15.87 -22.53
C ALA A 191 -15.95 -16.31 -23.43
N GLU A 192 -16.79 -17.26 -22.99
CA GLU A 192 -17.94 -17.74 -23.77
C GLU A 192 -19.19 -16.85 -23.70
N TYR A 193 -19.12 -15.70 -23.02
CA TYR A 193 -20.27 -14.82 -22.80
C TYR A 193 -20.97 -14.37 -24.09
N THR A 194 -20.25 -14.31 -25.21
CA THR A 194 -20.77 -13.85 -26.51
C THR A 194 -21.78 -14.82 -27.13
N ARG A 195 -21.83 -16.07 -26.63
CA ARG A 195 -22.82 -17.09 -27.03
C ARG A 195 -24.04 -17.14 -26.10
N ASP A 196 -24.03 -16.41 -24.99
CA ASP A 196 -25.12 -16.42 -24.04
C ASP A 196 -26.34 -15.66 -24.59
N ALA A 197 -27.50 -16.32 -24.59
CA ALA A 197 -28.71 -15.74 -25.16
C ALA A 197 -29.18 -14.47 -24.43
N VAL A 198 -28.92 -14.36 -23.13
CA VAL A 198 -29.27 -13.17 -22.34
C VAL A 198 -28.32 -12.03 -22.68
N TYR A 199 -27.02 -12.29 -22.78
CA TYR A 199 -26.05 -11.28 -23.24
C TYR A 199 -26.39 -10.76 -24.64
N VAL A 200 -26.64 -11.65 -25.60
CA VAL A 200 -27.02 -11.27 -26.98
C VAL A 200 -28.31 -10.45 -26.98
N SER A 201 -29.32 -10.84 -26.20
CA SER A 201 -30.56 -10.06 -26.07
C SER A 201 -30.32 -8.65 -25.53
N LEU A 202 -29.38 -8.46 -24.59
CA LEU A 202 -29.04 -7.14 -24.06
C LEU A 202 -28.35 -6.24 -25.11
N LEU A 203 -27.63 -6.80 -26.08
CA LEU A 203 -27.05 -6.04 -27.19
C LEU A 203 -28.14 -5.43 -28.09
N GLU A 204 -29.24 -6.14 -28.29
CA GLU A 204 -30.36 -5.70 -29.12
C GLU A 204 -31.26 -4.66 -28.43
N CYS A 205 -31.19 -4.54 -27.10
CA CYS A 205 -31.96 -3.54 -26.35
C CYS A 205 -31.48 -2.11 -26.64
N PRO A 206 -32.37 -1.13 -26.86
CA PRO A 206 -31.96 0.27 -26.89
C PRO A 206 -31.47 0.75 -25.51
N ALA A 207 -30.60 1.76 -25.48
CA ALA A 207 -29.91 2.21 -24.27
C ALA A 207 -30.88 2.64 -23.15
N GLU A 208 -32.00 3.26 -23.51
CA GLU A 208 -33.02 3.72 -22.56
C GLU A 208 -33.82 2.57 -21.95
N ALA A 209 -33.87 1.41 -22.62
CA ALA A 209 -34.59 0.22 -22.16
C ALA A 209 -33.67 -0.84 -21.54
N LEU A 210 -32.37 -0.55 -21.41
CA LEU A 210 -31.45 -1.44 -20.74
C LEU A 210 -31.85 -1.62 -19.26
N PRO A 211 -31.94 -2.88 -18.77
CA PRO A 211 -32.35 -3.19 -17.41
C PRO A 211 -31.21 -2.89 -16.42
N ASP A 212 -31.50 -2.08 -15.40
CA ASP A 212 -30.53 -1.76 -14.34
C ASP A 212 -30.10 -3.02 -13.57
N GLU A 213 -30.96 -4.03 -13.53
CA GLU A 213 -30.76 -5.32 -12.87
C GLU A 213 -29.62 -6.16 -13.47
N ALA A 214 -29.16 -5.83 -14.68
CA ALA A 214 -28.04 -6.49 -15.35
C ALA A 214 -26.68 -5.83 -15.08
N MET A 215 -26.65 -4.62 -14.50
CA MET A 215 -25.41 -3.82 -14.34
C MET A 215 -24.34 -4.56 -13.52
N ALA A 216 -24.69 -5.08 -12.34
CA ALA A 216 -23.70 -5.70 -11.45
C ALA A 216 -23.13 -7.02 -12.03
N PRO A 217 -23.94 -7.94 -12.60
CA PRO A 217 -23.41 -9.10 -13.32
C PRO A 217 -22.53 -8.74 -14.52
N LEU A 218 -22.88 -7.69 -15.29
CA LEU A 218 -22.06 -7.23 -16.41
C LEU A 218 -20.73 -6.62 -15.95
N LEU A 219 -20.71 -5.87 -14.84
CA LEU A 219 -19.46 -5.37 -14.25
C LEU A 219 -18.56 -6.52 -13.76
N GLN A 220 -19.15 -7.55 -13.16
CA GLN A 220 -18.40 -8.74 -12.76
C GLN A 220 -17.85 -9.50 -13.96
N LEU A 221 -18.64 -9.61 -15.04
CA LEU A 221 -18.20 -10.20 -16.30
C LEU A 221 -17.04 -9.41 -16.90
N LEU A 222 -17.13 -8.07 -16.91
CA LEU A 222 -16.06 -7.18 -17.38
C LEU A 222 -14.73 -7.48 -16.67
N PHE A 223 -14.73 -7.58 -15.35
CA PHE A 223 -13.49 -7.87 -14.59
C PHE A 223 -12.87 -9.22 -14.91
N LYS A 224 -13.65 -10.18 -15.41
CA LYS A 224 -13.16 -11.51 -15.81
C LYS A 224 -12.67 -11.55 -17.24
N THR A 225 -13.18 -10.68 -18.11
CA THR A 225 -12.94 -10.75 -19.55
C THR A 225 -12.15 -9.57 -20.10
N GLU A 226 -11.83 -8.55 -19.30
CA GLU A 226 -11.18 -7.32 -19.81
C GLU A 226 -9.78 -7.53 -20.40
N ASP A 227 -9.09 -8.60 -19.99
CA ASP A 227 -7.77 -8.98 -20.53
C ASP A 227 -7.86 -10.09 -21.59
N GLU A 228 -9.06 -10.63 -21.85
CA GLU A 228 -9.27 -11.72 -22.80
C GLU A 228 -9.37 -11.18 -24.24
N PRO A 229 -8.78 -11.87 -25.23
CA PRO A 229 -8.94 -11.49 -26.63
C PRO A 229 -10.40 -11.68 -27.06
N VAL A 230 -10.97 -10.64 -27.64
CA VAL A 230 -12.34 -10.68 -28.18
C VAL A 230 -12.29 -11.05 -29.66
N PRO A 231 -13.13 -11.99 -30.14
CA PRO A 231 -13.24 -12.29 -31.56
C PRO A 231 -13.60 -11.06 -32.41
N ASP A 232 -13.02 -10.97 -33.60
CA ASP A 232 -13.26 -9.84 -34.51
C ASP A 232 -14.76 -9.65 -34.81
N GLY A 233 -15.25 -8.44 -34.54
CA GLY A 233 -16.63 -8.03 -34.83
C GLY A 233 -17.65 -8.30 -33.71
N GLU A 234 -17.23 -8.84 -32.56
CA GLU A 234 -18.11 -9.01 -31.40
C GLU A 234 -18.09 -7.77 -30.50
N THR A 235 -19.28 -7.35 -30.03
CA THR A 235 -19.43 -6.23 -29.09
C THR A 235 -18.96 -6.62 -27.70
N THR A 236 -17.99 -5.88 -27.17
CA THR A 236 -17.38 -6.16 -25.87
C THR A 236 -18.29 -5.78 -24.71
N VAL A 237 -17.99 -6.31 -23.52
CA VAL A 237 -18.75 -6.00 -22.30
C VAL A 237 -18.64 -4.51 -21.95
N ASP A 238 -17.47 -3.88 -22.16
CA ASP A 238 -17.32 -2.44 -21.93
C ASP A 238 -18.12 -1.59 -22.92
N GLU A 239 -18.23 -2.00 -24.19
CA GLU A 239 -19.09 -1.33 -25.17
C GLU A 239 -20.56 -1.38 -24.79
N LEU A 240 -21.05 -2.54 -24.31
CA LEU A 240 -22.41 -2.66 -23.77
C LEU A 240 -22.60 -1.80 -22.53
N LEU A 241 -21.65 -1.84 -21.58
CA LEU A 241 -21.71 -1.06 -20.36
C LEU A 241 -21.69 0.46 -20.63
N ALA A 242 -20.97 0.92 -21.66
CA ALA A 242 -20.92 2.33 -22.05
C ALA A 242 -22.32 2.91 -22.32
N ARG A 243 -23.27 2.10 -22.79
CA ARG A 243 -24.63 2.53 -23.10
C ARG A 243 -25.46 2.90 -21.86
N TYR A 244 -25.09 2.41 -20.68
CA TYR A 244 -25.75 2.83 -19.43
C TYR A 244 -25.33 4.23 -19.00
N GLY A 245 -24.16 4.72 -19.43
CA GLY A 245 -23.63 6.01 -18.98
C GLY A 245 -23.44 6.06 -17.46
N ASP A 246 -23.73 7.22 -16.87
CA ASP A 246 -23.56 7.45 -15.43
C ASP A 246 -24.62 6.78 -14.54
N ARG A 247 -25.66 6.14 -15.12
CA ARG A 247 -26.56 5.24 -14.37
C ARG A 247 -25.79 4.10 -13.68
N LEU A 248 -24.64 3.71 -14.24
CA LEU A 248 -23.75 2.71 -13.65
C LEU A 248 -23.09 3.15 -12.34
N TYR A 249 -23.12 4.43 -11.98
CA TYR A 249 -22.33 4.99 -10.88
C TYR A 249 -22.42 4.17 -9.58
N ALA A 250 -23.64 3.93 -9.08
CA ALA A 250 -23.83 3.20 -7.83
C ALA A 250 -23.33 1.74 -7.92
N ALA A 251 -23.57 1.07 -9.05
CA ALA A 251 -23.12 -0.29 -9.29
C ALA A 251 -21.59 -0.37 -9.43
N ALA A 252 -20.96 0.59 -10.11
CA ALA A 252 -19.51 0.67 -10.28
C ALA A 252 -18.81 0.89 -8.94
N VAL A 253 -19.27 1.86 -8.13
CA VAL A 253 -18.73 2.10 -6.78
C VAL A 253 -18.89 0.85 -5.92
N HIS A 254 -20.07 0.21 -5.94
CA HIS A 254 -20.31 -1.02 -5.19
C HIS A 254 -19.35 -2.14 -5.60
N SER A 255 -19.19 -2.37 -6.91
CA SER A 255 -18.32 -3.41 -7.46
C SER A 255 -16.84 -3.18 -7.11
N MET A 256 -16.35 -1.94 -7.19
CA MET A 256 -14.97 -1.61 -6.82
C MET A 256 -14.69 -1.80 -5.32
N ASN A 257 -15.70 -1.64 -4.47
CA ASN A 257 -15.59 -1.85 -3.02
C ASN A 257 -15.71 -3.32 -2.58
N ARG A 258 -16.11 -4.24 -3.48
CA ARG A 258 -16.48 -5.61 -3.10
C ARG A 258 -15.31 -6.61 -3.11
N SER A 259 -14.08 -6.17 -3.34
CA SER A 259 -12.93 -7.07 -3.45
C SER A 259 -12.46 -7.57 -2.06
N GLU A 260 -12.92 -8.77 -1.69
CA GLU A 260 -12.20 -9.83 -0.92
C GLU A 260 -13.13 -10.85 -0.20
N SER A 261 -14.48 -10.79 -0.31
CA SER A 261 -15.35 -11.74 0.41
C SER A 261 -15.79 -13.01 -0.37
N SER A 262 -15.33 -13.23 -1.61
CA SER A 262 -15.79 -14.39 -2.40
C SER A 262 -14.69 -15.03 -3.25
N ALA A 263 -13.59 -15.43 -2.61
CA ALA A 263 -12.95 -16.67 -3.01
C ALA A 263 -13.65 -17.80 -2.21
N PRO A 264 -14.32 -18.77 -2.84
CA PRO A 264 -14.88 -19.88 -2.09
C PRO A 264 -13.75 -20.65 -1.42
N ALA A 265 -13.83 -20.77 -0.10
CA ALA A 265 -13.02 -21.71 0.65
C ALA A 265 -13.27 -23.11 0.09
N GLY A 266 -12.21 -23.75 -0.42
CA GLY A 266 -12.18 -25.17 -0.73
C GLY A 266 -11.94 -25.51 -2.19
N SER A 267 -10.67 -25.59 -2.59
CA SER A 267 -10.21 -26.72 -3.40
C SER A 267 -8.73 -26.94 -3.14
N SER A 268 -8.46 -27.95 -2.32
CA SER A 268 -7.13 -28.53 -2.17
C SER A 268 -6.85 -29.44 -3.37
N ALA A 269 -5.63 -29.34 -3.89
CA ALA A 269 -4.92 -30.29 -4.76
C ALA A 269 -5.26 -30.31 -6.26
N SER A 270 -4.32 -29.82 -7.08
CA SER A 270 -3.49 -30.69 -7.93
C SER A 270 -2.43 -29.88 -8.69
N ASP A 271 -1.18 -30.34 -8.60
CA ASP A 271 -0.07 -30.28 -9.56
C ASP A 271 -0.05 -29.23 -10.70
N GLY A 272 1.09 -28.52 -10.77
CA GLY A 272 1.75 -28.24 -12.05
C GLY A 272 1.60 -26.83 -12.61
N GLN A 273 2.75 -26.14 -12.67
CA GLN A 273 3.05 -24.92 -13.45
C GLN A 273 2.44 -23.58 -12.99
N PRO A 274 3.28 -22.55 -12.72
CA PRO A 274 2.79 -21.19 -12.70
C PRO A 274 2.40 -20.78 -14.14
N GLU A 275 1.13 -20.44 -14.33
CA GLU A 275 0.67 -19.75 -15.55
C GLU A 275 1.44 -18.43 -15.73
N PRO A 276 1.77 -18.04 -16.96
CA PRO A 276 2.45 -16.79 -17.21
C PRO A 276 1.50 -15.64 -16.87
N ALA A 277 1.95 -14.78 -15.96
CA ALA A 277 1.32 -13.50 -15.71
C ALA A 277 1.16 -12.75 -17.04
N GLY A 278 -0.10 -12.44 -17.40
CA GLY A 278 -0.43 -11.35 -18.32
C GLY A 278 0.23 -10.04 -17.85
N PRO A 279 0.26 -9.00 -18.69
CA PRO A 279 1.31 -7.98 -18.73
C PRO A 279 1.36 -7.08 -17.47
N GLY A 280 1.86 -7.64 -16.40
CA GLY A 280 2.55 -7.02 -15.29
C GLY A 280 3.81 -7.85 -15.14
N GLY A 281 4.95 -7.30 -15.56
CA GLY A 281 6.23 -7.99 -15.39
C GLY A 281 6.42 -8.41 -13.92
N PRO A 282 7.31 -9.36 -13.63
CA PRO A 282 7.52 -9.94 -12.30
C PRO A 282 7.88 -8.93 -11.17
N ASN A 283 7.98 -7.64 -11.49
CA ASN A 283 8.30 -6.54 -10.57
C ASN A 283 7.13 -5.55 -10.35
N GLY A 284 5.93 -5.80 -10.85
CA GLY A 284 4.76 -4.95 -10.59
C GLY A 284 4.20 -5.12 -9.16
N PRO A 285 3.65 -4.07 -8.53
CA PRO A 285 2.85 -4.25 -7.31
C PRO A 285 1.67 -5.17 -7.61
N PRO A 286 1.20 -5.99 -6.64
CA PRO A 286 0.03 -6.84 -6.83
C PRO A 286 -1.15 -6.00 -7.33
N ARG A 287 -1.82 -6.48 -8.38
CA ARG A 287 -2.99 -5.81 -8.97
C ARG A 287 -4.02 -5.61 -7.84
N PRO A 288 -4.51 -4.38 -7.58
CA PRO A 288 -5.62 -4.20 -6.66
C PRO A 288 -6.79 -5.03 -7.16
N GLY A 289 -7.36 -5.91 -6.33
CA GLY A 289 -8.31 -6.94 -6.76
C GLY A 289 -9.65 -6.44 -7.30
N ALA A 290 -9.79 -5.14 -7.57
CA ALA A 290 -10.94 -4.47 -8.17
C ALA A 290 -10.55 -3.34 -9.15
N TYR A 291 -9.26 -3.11 -9.42
CA TYR A 291 -8.83 -2.11 -10.39
C TYR A 291 -9.05 -2.64 -11.82
N SER A 292 -9.85 -1.92 -12.62
CA SER A 292 -10.16 -2.27 -14.01
C SER A 292 -9.89 -1.08 -14.94
N PRO A 293 -8.91 -1.18 -15.85
CA PRO A 293 -8.68 -0.20 -16.91
C PRO A 293 -9.93 0.08 -17.75
N ALA A 294 -10.71 -0.95 -18.07
CA ALA A 294 -11.91 -0.80 -18.88
C ALA A 294 -12.98 0.01 -18.12
N LEU A 295 -13.17 -0.24 -16.83
CA LEU A 295 -14.11 0.53 -16.02
C LEU A 295 -13.70 2.01 -15.92
N PHE A 296 -12.42 2.33 -15.72
CA PHE A 296 -11.97 3.73 -15.68
C PHE A 296 -12.10 4.44 -17.04
N ARG A 297 -11.99 3.71 -18.16
CA ARG A 297 -12.31 4.25 -19.49
C ARG A 297 -13.78 4.66 -19.59
N LEU A 298 -14.69 3.83 -19.07
CA LEU A 298 -16.12 4.14 -19.02
C LEU A 298 -16.40 5.37 -18.16
N ILE A 299 -15.81 5.42 -16.95
CA ILE A 299 -15.96 6.54 -16.01
C ILE A 299 -15.44 7.85 -16.64
N GLY A 300 -14.36 7.79 -17.43
CA GLY A 300 -13.81 8.94 -18.14
C GLY A 300 -14.77 9.62 -19.11
N ALA A 301 -15.81 8.91 -19.58
CA ALA A 301 -16.85 9.44 -20.46
C ALA A 301 -18.05 10.04 -19.72
N TRP A 302 -18.14 9.89 -18.39
CA TRP A 302 -19.27 10.37 -17.60
C TRP A 302 -19.20 11.88 -17.32
N PRO A 303 -20.33 12.52 -16.94
CA PRO A 303 -20.31 13.90 -16.43
C PRO A 303 -19.38 14.03 -15.22
N ARG A 304 -18.77 15.22 -15.07
CA ARG A 304 -17.83 15.55 -13.96
C ARG A 304 -18.38 15.16 -12.59
N SER A 305 -19.66 15.42 -12.33
CA SER A 305 -20.33 15.14 -11.05
C SER A 305 -20.24 13.67 -10.63
N SER A 306 -20.16 12.76 -11.60
CA SER A 306 -20.10 11.31 -11.39
C SER A 306 -18.67 10.80 -11.54
N ALA A 307 -17.89 11.35 -12.48
CA ALA A 307 -16.52 10.91 -12.75
C ALA A 307 -15.50 11.38 -11.70
N GLU A 308 -15.51 12.67 -11.34
CA GLU A 308 -14.48 13.26 -10.47
C GLU A 308 -14.37 12.55 -9.11
N PRO A 309 -15.46 12.22 -8.38
CA PRO A 309 -15.36 11.55 -7.09
C PRO A 309 -14.68 10.18 -7.18
N LEU A 310 -14.92 9.44 -8.27
CA LEU A 310 -14.33 8.12 -8.49
C LEU A 310 -12.84 8.20 -8.81
N PHE A 311 -12.45 9.11 -9.70
CA PHE A 311 -11.03 9.34 -9.98
C PHE A 311 -10.28 9.86 -8.75
N ARG A 312 -10.89 10.78 -7.99
CA ARG A 312 -10.31 11.26 -6.74
C ARG A 312 -10.06 10.12 -5.77
N ALA A 313 -11.06 9.27 -5.53
CA ALA A 313 -10.91 8.15 -4.63
C ALA A 313 -9.88 7.12 -5.11
N ALA A 314 -9.79 6.90 -6.43
CA ALA A 314 -8.76 6.04 -7.01
C ALA A 314 -7.35 6.60 -6.77
N LEU A 315 -7.15 7.91 -6.95
CA LEU A 315 -5.88 8.59 -6.68
C LEU A 315 -5.55 8.62 -5.19
N GLU A 316 -6.56 8.78 -4.32
CA GLU A 316 -6.41 8.67 -2.85
C GLU A 316 -6.04 7.26 -2.41
N SER A 317 -6.41 6.24 -3.19
CA SER A 317 -5.99 4.84 -3.02
C SER A 317 -4.67 4.48 -3.73
N GLY A 318 -4.02 5.45 -4.39
CA GLY A 318 -2.79 5.19 -5.14
C GLY A 318 -2.96 4.42 -6.44
N TRP A 319 -4.18 4.30 -6.97
CA TRP A 319 -4.46 3.69 -8.28
C TRP A 319 -4.13 4.67 -9.42
N ASN A 320 -2.92 5.22 -9.41
CA ASN A 320 -2.48 6.34 -10.24
C ASN A 320 -2.58 6.08 -11.75
N ASP A 321 -2.50 4.81 -12.17
CA ASP A 321 -2.68 4.40 -13.57
C ASP A 321 -4.08 4.77 -14.10
N CYS A 322 -5.07 4.99 -13.24
CA CYS A 322 -6.38 5.47 -13.66
C CYS A 322 -6.29 6.84 -14.36
N ALA A 323 -5.27 7.65 -14.04
CA ALA A 323 -5.13 9.01 -14.54
C ALA A 323 -4.98 9.11 -16.06
N ARG A 324 -4.55 8.03 -16.73
CA ARG A 324 -4.51 7.97 -18.20
C ARG A 324 -5.90 7.96 -18.86
N PHE A 325 -6.95 7.67 -18.08
CA PHE A 325 -8.34 7.64 -18.53
C PHE A 325 -9.11 8.92 -18.19
N LEU A 326 -8.46 9.88 -17.53
CA LEU A 326 -9.06 11.18 -17.28
C LEU A 326 -9.28 11.92 -18.61
N PRO A 327 -10.46 12.57 -18.79
CA PRO A 327 -10.73 13.32 -20.02
C PRO A 327 -9.87 14.58 -20.11
N GLU A 328 -9.64 15.10 -21.32
CA GLU A 328 -8.92 16.35 -21.57
C GLU A 328 -9.75 17.60 -21.22
N SER A 329 -10.10 17.75 -19.94
CA SER A 329 -10.95 18.82 -19.42
C SER A 329 -10.23 19.65 -18.35
N GLY A 330 -10.78 20.82 -18.00
CA GLY A 330 -10.23 21.68 -16.94
C GLY A 330 -10.16 20.97 -15.59
N TRP A 331 -11.28 20.37 -15.15
CA TRP A 331 -11.37 19.70 -13.86
C TRP A 331 -10.43 18.50 -13.73
N ALA A 332 -10.20 17.76 -14.82
CA ALA A 332 -9.30 16.61 -14.83
C ALA A 332 -7.84 17.05 -14.66
N ARG A 333 -7.44 18.17 -15.28
CA ARG A 333 -6.11 18.76 -15.07
C ARG A 333 -5.94 19.26 -13.64
N ASP A 334 -6.96 19.94 -13.11
CA ASP A 334 -6.95 20.40 -11.72
C ASP A 334 -6.83 19.21 -10.75
N LEU A 335 -7.55 18.11 -11.01
CA LEU A 335 -7.46 16.89 -10.23
C LEU A 335 -6.04 16.28 -10.30
N LYS A 336 -5.46 16.12 -11.50
CA LYS A 336 -4.07 15.64 -11.62
C LYS A 336 -3.08 16.55 -10.89
N ALA A 337 -3.30 17.86 -10.88
CA ALA A 337 -2.45 18.82 -10.18
C ALA A 337 -2.50 18.63 -8.64
N VAL A 338 -3.69 18.35 -8.08
CA VAL A 338 -3.86 18.07 -6.64
C VAL A 338 -3.04 16.86 -6.18
N PHE A 339 -2.85 15.87 -7.05
CA PHE A 339 -2.16 14.61 -6.74
C PHE A 339 -0.71 14.54 -7.24
N GLN A 340 -0.11 15.64 -7.70
CA GLN A 340 1.30 15.64 -8.15
C GLN A 340 2.26 15.17 -7.07
N ASP A 341 2.02 15.58 -5.82
CA ASP A 341 2.84 15.21 -4.66
C ASP A 341 2.27 13.99 -3.91
N SER A 342 1.52 13.12 -4.61
CA SER A 342 0.87 11.96 -4.00
C SER A 342 1.90 11.00 -3.37
N PRO A 343 1.60 10.41 -2.20
CA PRO A 343 2.49 9.45 -1.56
C PRO A 343 2.68 8.17 -2.38
N TYR A 344 1.80 7.92 -3.36
CA TYR A 344 1.86 6.77 -4.26
C TYR A 344 2.59 7.07 -5.58
N GLY A 345 3.19 8.26 -5.69
CA GLY A 345 3.80 8.77 -6.93
C GLY A 345 2.85 9.68 -7.70
N ALA A 346 3.39 10.46 -8.65
CA ALA A 346 2.59 11.35 -9.46
C ALA A 346 1.68 10.56 -10.43
N PRO A 347 0.43 10.99 -10.66
CA PRO A 347 -0.44 10.40 -11.66
C PRO A 347 0.12 10.59 -13.07
N ALA A 348 0.18 9.48 -13.84
CA ALA A 348 0.73 9.44 -15.20
C ALA A 348 -0.12 10.19 -16.25
#